data_AF-A0A8T4NH78-F1
#
_entry.id   AF-A0A8T4NH78-F1
#
_cell.length_a   1.000
_cell.length_b   1.000
_cell.length_c   1.000
_cell.angle_alpha   90.00
_cell.angle_beta   90.00
_cell.angle_gamma   90.00
#
_symmetry.space_group_name_H-M   'P 1'
#
loop_
_entity.id
_entity.type
_entity.pdbx_description
1 polymer ?
#
loop_
_entity_poly.entity_id
_entity_poly.type
_entity_poly.pdbx_seq_one_letter_code
_entity_poly.pdbx_strand_id
1 'polypeptide(L)'
;MKSELQNIKQALEQQKNKIGLIGIRLNVDEVAGNTFAGHITTDWKEISLSYGRDLDLVPDEESKRFASLRGIKDPLLKTGQDVLDHEAGHRENKVGERYGCPYDLETHERIKDKVTRGLQEIGKNGLEQYVTNAFEDVLDNINCRRHTDFAGQTLFWNNHGLVNGQDGKYNLFYEAFVKVNLMLAGRAADYSLLKRFFGDKPEVKEAVGQFLGEMRTVTQEEKIFKLHEKSGFQKLFDPTDIRQRAKTWSNLGYSFAVHLGKLLEDQPPQQRMFGSSEGDENSEEQNPFDREMKMPSNRQEIAFGRYQGGEAPLAHRDLQEQLYDLYKKISKEIPVETTHYSASQAMPLVRYGRRFVKEDERKFKFRGVGFKSDGEMGLKTTKHHVEHPVAYKKHPHQFPNFKLALMDRSGSMALNSDNGKEVGNTSYIPWGDNSKYHFALKGYFGIDNFFERQGVAPYIESSVLGFSGESAVRGKSELVAKSLLTKPSGTTTFDSEGLEKEIEDSALVLSISDGEFSMNGSQKTSFEQKIRTADYAHIQIGGDTAFSTYLKDLGVPVINVKGDEDLSRSMVSFVSSYYKQSPKIAGATA
;
A
#
# COMPACT_ATOMS: atom_id res chain seq x y z
N MET A 1 16.71 -27.70 -29.27
CA MET A 1 15.58 -27.26 -28.41
C MET A 1 15.79 -27.55 -26.92
N LYS A 2 15.49 -28.72 -26.33
CA LYS A 2 15.68 -28.91 -24.86
C LYS A 2 17.10 -28.61 -24.34
N SER A 3 18.13 -29.01 -25.08
CA SER A 3 19.54 -28.72 -24.74
C SER A 3 19.94 -27.25 -24.91
N GLU A 4 19.22 -26.51 -25.75
CA GLU A 4 19.55 -25.14 -26.14
C GLU A 4 18.94 -24.13 -25.16
N LEU A 5 17.67 -24.32 -24.79
CA LEU A 5 17.04 -23.57 -23.71
C LEU A 5 17.77 -23.79 -22.37
N GLN A 6 18.25 -25.00 -22.13
CA GLN A 6 19.03 -25.32 -20.94
C GLN A 6 20.39 -24.59 -20.92
N ASN A 7 21.04 -24.45 -22.07
CA ASN A 7 22.27 -23.66 -22.21
C ASN A 7 22.02 -22.16 -21.99
N ILE A 8 20.93 -21.62 -22.56
CA ILE A 8 20.52 -20.23 -22.36
C ILE A 8 20.25 -19.98 -20.88
N LYS A 9 19.45 -20.83 -20.22
CA LYS A 9 19.17 -20.73 -18.78
C LYS A 9 20.45 -20.76 -17.95
N GLN A 10 21.41 -21.63 -18.28
CA GLN A 10 22.69 -21.68 -17.57
C GLN A 10 23.52 -20.41 -17.76
N ALA A 11 23.55 -19.85 -18.97
CA ALA A 11 24.28 -18.61 -19.27
C ALA A 11 23.63 -17.38 -18.59
N LEU A 12 22.30 -17.31 -18.55
CA LEU A 12 21.57 -16.27 -17.84
C LEU A 12 21.77 -16.38 -16.32
N GLU A 13 21.82 -17.59 -15.77
CA GLU A 13 22.16 -17.82 -14.37
C GLU A 13 23.57 -17.32 -14.03
N GLN A 14 24.54 -17.56 -14.91
CA GLN A 14 25.89 -17.03 -14.74
C GLN A 14 25.90 -15.49 -14.76
N GLN A 15 25.14 -14.86 -15.65
CA GLN A 15 25.01 -13.40 -15.71
C GLN A 15 24.35 -12.84 -14.44
N LYS A 16 23.22 -13.42 -14.00
CA LYS A 16 22.53 -13.05 -12.76
C LYS A 16 23.45 -13.10 -11.55
N ASN A 17 24.25 -14.17 -11.43
CA ASN A 17 25.20 -14.31 -10.33
C ASN A 17 26.35 -13.29 -10.43
N LYS A 18 26.80 -12.95 -11.65
CA LYS A 18 27.86 -11.95 -11.90
C LYS A 18 27.46 -10.53 -11.52
N ILE A 19 26.16 -10.20 -11.60
CA ILE A 19 25.63 -8.90 -11.17
C ILE A 19 25.25 -8.86 -9.67
N GLY A 20 25.48 -9.96 -8.95
CA GLY A 20 25.34 -10.03 -7.49
C GLY A 20 23.99 -10.52 -6.98
N LEU A 21 23.07 -10.94 -7.87
CA LEU A 21 21.75 -11.46 -7.50
C LEU A 21 21.81 -12.94 -7.07
N ILE A 22 22.67 -13.23 -6.10
CA ILE A 22 22.83 -14.57 -5.51
C ILE A 22 21.62 -14.84 -4.61
N GLY A 23 20.86 -15.89 -4.91
CA GLY A 23 19.66 -16.29 -4.15
C GLY A 23 18.32 -15.86 -4.75
N ILE A 24 18.34 -14.99 -5.77
CA ILE A 24 17.17 -14.75 -6.63
C ILE A 24 17.02 -15.92 -7.60
N ARG A 25 15.82 -16.46 -7.78
CA ARG A 25 15.52 -17.52 -8.73
C ARG A 25 15.42 -16.93 -10.15
N LEU A 26 15.90 -17.67 -11.14
CA LEU A 26 15.64 -17.35 -12.53
C LEU A 26 14.67 -18.39 -13.11
N ASN A 27 13.50 -17.92 -13.54
CA ASN A 27 12.58 -18.70 -14.34
C ASN A 27 12.73 -18.33 -15.82
N VAL A 28 12.79 -19.35 -16.68
CA VAL A 28 12.99 -19.19 -18.13
C VAL A 28 12.06 -20.17 -18.79
N ASP A 29 11.02 -19.64 -19.42
CA ASP A 29 9.91 -20.40 -19.99
C ASP A 29 9.75 -20.14 -21.48
N GLU A 30 9.27 -21.16 -22.19
CA GLU A 30 8.98 -21.11 -23.62
C GLU A 30 7.46 -21.11 -23.84
N VAL A 31 6.95 -20.01 -24.38
CA VAL A 31 5.51 -19.74 -24.60
C VAL A 31 5.15 -19.78 -26.08
N ALA A 32 3.87 -19.87 -26.43
CA ALA A 32 3.45 -19.80 -27.84
C ALA A 32 3.65 -18.38 -28.41
N GLY A 33 3.88 -18.27 -29.72
CA GLY A 33 3.97 -16.98 -30.42
C GLY A 33 5.40 -16.47 -30.67
N ASN A 34 5.51 -15.19 -31.05
CA ASN A 34 6.74 -14.51 -31.48
C ASN A 34 7.09 -13.34 -30.54
N THR A 35 6.78 -13.47 -29.24
CA THR A 35 6.97 -12.43 -28.25
C THR A 35 8.13 -12.76 -27.32
N PHE A 36 8.70 -11.72 -26.71
CA PHE A 36 9.66 -11.83 -25.64
C PHE A 36 9.08 -11.01 -24.47
N ALA A 37 9.13 -11.55 -23.26
CA ALA A 37 8.75 -10.81 -22.06
C ALA A 37 9.73 -11.10 -20.92
N GLY A 38 9.93 -10.11 -20.06
CA GLY A 38 10.65 -10.25 -18.79
C GLY A 38 9.87 -9.53 -17.71
N HIS A 39 9.89 -10.09 -16.50
CA HIS A 39 9.42 -9.39 -15.31
C HIS A 39 10.13 -9.92 -14.06
N ILE A 40 10.28 -9.06 -13.06
CA ILE A 40 10.65 -9.47 -11.71
C ILE A 40 9.41 -9.63 -10.82
N THR A 41 9.45 -10.64 -9.94
CA THR A 41 8.37 -10.93 -8.99
C THR A 41 8.33 -9.93 -7.83
N THR A 42 7.17 -9.83 -7.19
CA THR A 42 6.87 -8.86 -6.14
C THR A 42 7.74 -8.97 -4.90
N ASP A 43 8.21 -10.15 -4.55
CA ASP A 43 9.07 -10.33 -3.38
C ASP A 43 10.55 -10.17 -3.73
N TRP A 44 10.85 -9.76 -4.97
CA TRP A 44 12.19 -9.62 -5.53
C TRP A 44 13.02 -10.91 -5.43
N LYS A 45 12.35 -12.08 -5.34
CA LYS A 45 13.03 -13.37 -5.21
C LYS A 45 13.08 -14.16 -6.50
N GLU A 46 12.41 -13.73 -7.55
CA GLU A 46 12.40 -14.41 -8.84
C GLU A 46 12.33 -13.42 -10.00
N ILE A 47 13.17 -13.62 -11.02
CA ILE A 47 13.07 -12.98 -12.34
C ILE A 47 12.56 -14.04 -13.31
N SER A 48 11.52 -13.72 -14.06
CA SER A 48 10.91 -14.59 -15.06
C SER A 48 11.13 -14.02 -16.45
N LEU A 49 11.65 -14.85 -17.35
CA LEU A 49 11.82 -14.53 -18.77
C LEU A 49 11.03 -15.53 -19.61
N SER A 50 10.21 -15.02 -20.51
CA SER A 50 9.35 -15.82 -21.39
C SER A 50 9.70 -15.56 -22.85
N TYR A 51 9.91 -16.63 -23.60
CA TYR A 51 10.31 -16.59 -25.00
C TYR A 51 9.28 -17.30 -25.88
N GLY A 52 8.83 -16.65 -26.94
CA GLY A 52 7.97 -17.25 -27.93
C GLY A 52 8.66 -18.39 -28.70
N ARG A 53 7.96 -19.50 -28.94
CA ARG A 53 8.45 -20.63 -29.74
C ARG A 53 8.83 -20.24 -31.16
N ASP A 54 8.10 -19.29 -31.73
CA ASP A 54 8.28 -18.80 -33.09
C ASP A 54 9.14 -17.52 -33.10
N LEU A 55 9.83 -17.23 -31.99
CA LEU A 55 10.60 -16.00 -31.82
C LEU A 55 11.82 -15.96 -32.75
N ASP A 56 11.80 -15.05 -33.73
CA ASP A 56 12.96 -14.72 -34.56
C ASP A 56 13.34 -13.24 -34.38
N LEU A 57 14.40 -13.01 -33.60
CA LEU A 57 14.94 -11.68 -33.32
C LEU A 57 15.74 -11.10 -34.50
N VAL A 58 16.07 -11.91 -35.52
CA VAL A 58 16.89 -11.51 -36.66
C VAL A 58 16.27 -11.99 -37.99
N PRO A 59 15.00 -11.63 -38.29
CA PRO A 59 14.24 -12.26 -39.37
C PRO A 59 14.60 -11.73 -40.77
N ASP A 60 15.30 -10.60 -40.86
CA ASP A 60 15.59 -9.90 -42.11
C ASP A 60 17.06 -9.48 -42.24
N GLU A 61 17.47 -9.10 -43.45
CA GLU A 61 18.86 -8.73 -43.76
C GLU A 61 19.36 -7.51 -42.98
N GLU A 62 18.46 -6.58 -42.62
CA GLU A 62 18.81 -5.41 -41.83
C GLU A 62 19.14 -5.79 -40.38
N SER A 63 18.34 -6.69 -39.80
CA SER A 63 18.56 -7.27 -38.47
C SER A 63 19.84 -8.12 -38.47
N LYS A 64 20.10 -8.91 -39.52
CA LYS A 64 21.35 -9.69 -39.67
C LYS A 64 22.57 -8.80 -39.75
N ARG A 65 22.47 -7.71 -40.53
CA ARG A 65 23.53 -6.70 -40.62
C ARG A 65 23.79 -6.06 -39.26
N PHE A 66 22.74 -5.72 -38.51
CA PHE A 66 22.87 -5.20 -37.15
C PHE A 66 23.56 -6.20 -36.23
N ALA A 67 23.11 -7.45 -36.19
CA ALA A 67 23.69 -8.50 -35.36
C ALA A 67 25.18 -8.70 -35.68
N SER A 68 25.55 -8.72 -36.96
CA SER A 68 26.95 -8.80 -37.41
C SER A 68 27.77 -7.58 -36.97
N LEU A 69 27.28 -6.35 -37.21
CA LEU A 69 27.96 -5.10 -36.80
C LEU A 69 28.15 -4.99 -35.30
N ARG A 70 27.23 -5.56 -34.51
CA ARG A 70 27.26 -5.56 -33.04
C ARG A 70 27.96 -6.79 -32.46
N GLY A 71 28.40 -7.74 -33.29
CA GLY A 71 29.07 -8.96 -32.84
C GLY A 71 28.15 -9.93 -32.07
N ILE A 72 26.83 -9.88 -32.32
CA ILE A 72 25.84 -10.75 -31.68
C ILE A 72 25.86 -12.12 -32.34
N LYS A 73 26.30 -13.13 -31.59
CA LYS A 73 26.35 -14.53 -32.05
C LYS A 73 25.06 -15.29 -31.77
N ASP A 74 24.46 -15.02 -30.61
CA ASP A 74 23.22 -15.63 -30.14
C ASP A 74 22.25 -14.50 -29.77
N PRO A 75 21.33 -14.13 -30.69
CA PRO A 75 20.37 -13.07 -30.46
C PRO A 75 19.47 -13.31 -29.25
N LEU A 76 19.02 -14.56 -29.06
CA LEU A 76 18.11 -14.94 -27.99
C LEU A 76 18.78 -14.80 -26.62
N LEU A 77 19.99 -15.34 -26.49
CA LEU A 77 20.79 -15.19 -25.27
C LEU A 77 21.11 -13.72 -25.00
N LYS A 78 21.50 -12.95 -26.03
CA LYS A 78 21.88 -11.55 -25.84
C LYS A 78 20.69 -10.69 -25.41
N THR A 79 19.52 -10.88 -26.01
CA THR A 79 18.28 -10.23 -25.54
C THR A 79 17.90 -10.69 -24.14
N GLY A 80 18.02 -12.00 -23.85
CA GLY A 80 17.85 -12.54 -22.50
C GLY A 80 18.72 -11.86 -21.45
N GLN A 81 20.01 -11.68 -21.74
CA GLN A 81 20.94 -11.04 -20.82
C GLN A 81 20.60 -9.57 -20.57
N ASP A 82 20.30 -8.82 -21.64
CA ASP A 82 20.00 -7.40 -21.51
C ASP A 82 18.65 -7.15 -20.81
N VAL A 83 17.62 -7.97 -21.07
CA VAL A 83 16.35 -7.89 -20.32
C VAL A 83 16.54 -8.30 -18.87
N LEU A 84 17.33 -9.34 -18.58
CA LEU A 84 17.66 -9.69 -17.19
C LEU A 84 18.35 -8.55 -16.45
N ASP A 85 19.32 -7.89 -17.12
CA ASP A 85 20.04 -6.76 -16.56
C ASP A 85 19.12 -5.55 -16.31
N HIS A 86 18.11 -5.34 -17.17
CA HIS A 86 17.03 -4.35 -17.02
C HIS A 86 16.12 -4.63 -15.82
N GLU A 87 15.56 -5.84 -15.73
CA GLU A 87 14.72 -6.24 -14.60
C GLU A 87 15.46 -6.12 -13.25
N ALA A 88 16.76 -6.48 -13.25
CA ALA A 88 17.64 -6.27 -12.10
C ALA A 88 17.88 -4.79 -11.80
N GLY A 89 18.01 -3.99 -12.86
CA GLY A 89 18.28 -2.56 -12.82
C GLY A 89 17.21 -1.76 -12.11
N HIS A 90 15.94 -2.19 -12.15
CA HIS A 90 14.87 -1.50 -11.39
C HIS A 90 15.15 -1.39 -9.89
N ARG A 91 15.87 -2.37 -9.32
CA ARG A 91 16.33 -2.32 -7.93
C ARG A 91 17.75 -1.80 -7.83
N GLU A 92 18.72 -2.51 -8.39
CA GLU A 92 20.10 -2.05 -8.55
C GLU A 92 20.88 -3.04 -9.40
N ASN A 93 21.61 -2.52 -10.38
CA ASN A 93 22.54 -3.30 -11.18
C ASN A 93 23.86 -2.51 -11.31
N LYS A 94 24.99 -2.98 -10.75
CA LYS A 94 25.16 -4.19 -9.92
C LYS A 94 24.71 -3.99 -8.46
N VAL A 95 24.49 -5.10 -7.74
CA VAL A 95 24.18 -5.07 -6.30
C VAL A 95 25.23 -4.27 -5.52
N GLY A 96 24.76 -3.35 -4.67
CA GLY A 96 25.59 -2.46 -3.87
C GLY A 96 25.93 -1.12 -4.54
N GLU A 97 25.67 -0.95 -5.84
CA GLU A 97 25.89 0.34 -6.52
C GLU A 97 24.78 1.37 -6.25
N ARG A 98 23.58 0.91 -5.84
CA ARG A 98 22.41 1.76 -5.56
C ARG A 98 21.94 2.61 -6.73
N TYR A 99 22.26 2.24 -7.97
CA TYR A 99 21.91 2.98 -9.18
C TYR A 99 20.61 2.52 -9.87
N GLY A 100 19.73 1.79 -9.18
CA GLY A 100 18.49 1.33 -9.80
C GLY A 100 17.39 2.38 -9.86
N CYS A 101 16.44 2.21 -10.78
CA CYS A 101 15.27 3.09 -10.90
C CYS A 101 13.99 2.26 -11.01
N PRO A 102 13.04 2.37 -10.06
CA PRO A 102 12.96 3.39 -9.02
C PRO A 102 13.80 3.12 -7.76
N TYR A 103 14.53 1.99 -7.64
CA TYR A 103 15.29 1.55 -6.46
C TYR A 103 14.41 1.11 -5.28
N ASP A 104 13.47 1.95 -4.87
CA ASP A 104 12.59 1.72 -3.74
C ASP A 104 11.14 2.21 -3.98
N LEU A 105 10.25 1.77 -3.09
CA LEU A 105 8.82 2.07 -3.15
C LEU A 105 8.52 3.57 -3.00
N GLU A 106 9.28 4.28 -2.17
CA GLU A 106 9.10 5.73 -1.96
C GLU A 106 9.38 6.50 -3.25
N THR A 107 10.46 6.15 -3.95
CA THR A 107 10.84 6.78 -5.21
C THR A 107 9.83 6.49 -6.31
N HIS A 108 9.38 5.23 -6.44
CA HIS A 108 8.32 4.84 -7.37
C HIS A 108 7.05 5.67 -7.15
N GLU A 109 6.61 5.75 -5.89
CA GLU A 109 5.41 6.50 -5.50
C GLU A 109 5.50 7.98 -5.88
N ARG A 110 6.65 8.62 -5.65
CA ARG A 110 6.89 10.02 -5.99
C ARG A 110 6.88 10.26 -7.50
N ILE A 111 7.51 9.37 -8.26
CA ILE A 111 7.50 9.41 -9.73
C ILE A 111 6.06 9.29 -10.22
N LYS A 112 5.33 8.28 -9.75
CA LYS A 112 3.95 8.01 -10.14
C LYS A 112 3.01 9.18 -9.82
N ASP A 113 3.12 9.81 -8.65
CA ASP A 113 2.34 11.00 -8.30
C ASP A 113 2.59 12.15 -9.28
N LYS A 114 3.86 12.40 -9.60
CA LYS A 114 4.25 13.48 -10.52
C LYS A 114 3.84 13.20 -11.97
N VAL A 115 3.99 11.96 -12.44
CA VAL A 115 3.47 11.52 -13.74
C VAL A 115 1.95 11.72 -13.79
N THR A 116 1.22 11.29 -12.75
CA THR A 116 -0.24 11.45 -12.65
C THR A 116 -0.64 12.92 -12.80
N ARG A 117 -0.01 13.81 -12.04
CA ARG A 117 -0.29 15.25 -12.10
C ARG A 117 -0.01 15.84 -13.50
N GLY A 118 1.08 15.41 -14.13
CA GLY A 118 1.42 15.82 -15.50
C GLY A 118 0.39 15.37 -16.53
N LEU A 119 -0.11 14.13 -16.40
CA LEU A 119 -1.18 13.60 -17.25
C LEU A 119 -2.52 14.30 -17.03
N GLN A 120 -2.88 14.59 -15.77
CA GLN A 120 -4.08 15.34 -15.41
C GLN A 120 -4.09 16.73 -16.06
N GLU A 121 -2.93 17.41 -16.06
CA GLU A 121 -2.77 18.75 -16.66
C GLU A 121 -3.04 18.77 -18.17
N ILE A 122 -2.67 17.70 -18.88
CA ILE A 122 -2.91 17.56 -20.32
C ILE A 122 -4.19 16.78 -20.65
N GLY A 123 -4.99 16.43 -19.66
CA GLY A 123 -6.27 15.72 -19.84
C GLY A 123 -6.17 14.23 -20.21
N LYS A 124 -5.07 13.55 -19.88
CA LYS A 124 -4.78 12.13 -20.24
C LYS A 124 -4.84 11.17 -19.04
N ASN A 125 -5.98 11.13 -18.35
CA ASN A 125 -6.17 10.28 -17.15
C ASN A 125 -6.27 8.78 -17.50
N GLY A 126 -5.89 7.92 -16.55
CA GLY A 126 -6.02 6.46 -16.66
C GLY A 126 -4.81 5.74 -17.28
N LEU A 127 -3.78 6.49 -17.70
CA LEU A 127 -2.55 5.96 -18.31
C LEU A 127 -1.33 6.16 -17.40
N GLU A 128 -1.53 6.50 -16.13
CA GLU A 128 -0.48 6.85 -15.17
C GLU A 128 0.51 5.72 -14.98
N GLN A 129 0.02 4.48 -14.86
CA GLN A 129 0.86 3.31 -14.69
C GLN A 129 1.75 3.07 -15.91
N TYR A 130 1.16 3.09 -17.10
CA TYR A 130 1.88 2.88 -18.35
C TYR A 130 3.00 3.92 -18.55
N VAL A 131 2.69 5.19 -18.31
CA VAL A 131 3.66 6.29 -18.47
C VAL A 131 4.73 6.28 -17.37
N THR A 132 4.36 5.88 -16.15
CA THR A 132 5.32 5.73 -15.04
C THR A 132 6.36 4.66 -15.37
N ASN A 133 5.92 3.47 -15.80
CA ASN A 133 6.83 2.39 -16.20
C ASN A 133 7.72 2.82 -17.37
N ALA A 134 7.14 3.41 -18.42
CA ALA A 134 7.92 3.90 -19.57
C ALA A 134 8.98 4.95 -19.17
N PHE A 135 8.70 5.80 -18.18
CA PHE A 135 9.69 6.74 -17.66
C PHE A 135 10.77 6.07 -16.81
N GLU A 136 10.39 5.16 -15.91
CA GLU A 136 11.34 4.39 -15.10
C GLU A 136 12.30 3.59 -15.98
N ASP A 137 11.79 2.98 -17.05
CA ASP A 137 12.60 2.25 -18.04
C ASP A 137 13.60 3.13 -18.76
N VAL A 138 13.27 4.39 -19.05
CA VAL A 138 14.24 5.33 -19.66
C VAL A 138 15.43 5.50 -18.73
N LEU A 139 15.20 5.69 -17.43
CA LEU A 139 16.28 5.85 -16.46
C LEU A 139 17.05 4.54 -16.29
N ASP A 140 16.33 3.43 -16.13
CA ASP A 140 16.97 2.13 -15.95
C ASP A 140 17.84 1.73 -17.14
N ASN A 141 17.36 1.92 -18.37
CA ASN A 141 18.11 1.63 -19.59
C ASN A 141 19.41 2.45 -19.69
N ILE A 142 19.42 3.70 -19.20
CA ILE A 142 20.64 4.51 -19.11
C ILE A 142 21.63 3.88 -18.11
N ASN A 143 21.15 3.40 -16.98
CA ASN A 143 22.00 2.73 -15.99
C ASN A 143 22.56 1.40 -16.53
N CYS A 144 21.72 0.54 -17.11
CA CYS A 144 22.12 -0.74 -17.69
C CYS A 144 23.24 -0.59 -18.74
N ARG A 145 23.21 0.48 -19.54
CA ARG A 145 24.23 0.81 -20.54
C ARG A 145 25.62 1.12 -19.97
N ARG A 146 25.77 1.32 -18.65
CA ARG A 146 27.08 1.42 -18.00
C ARG A 146 27.79 0.08 -17.89
N HIS A 147 27.03 -1.02 -17.88
CA HIS A 147 27.54 -2.35 -17.59
C HIS A 147 27.47 -3.27 -18.80
N THR A 148 26.61 -2.96 -19.77
CA THR A 148 26.42 -3.75 -20.99
C THR A 148 26.37 -2.87 -22.23
N ASP A 149 26.63 -3.45 -23.40
CA ASP A 149 26.44 -2.74 -24.66
C ASP A 149 24.97 -2.66 -25.11
N PHE A 150 24.08 -3.33 -24.37
CA PHE A 150 22.61 -3.32 -24.43
C PHE A 150 22.03 -3.49 -25.85
N ALA A 151 22.72 -4.27 -26.69
CA ALA A 151 22.32 -4.51 -28.08
C ALA A 151 21.13 -5.48 -28.21
N GLY A 152 20.93 -6.36 -27.24
CA GLY A 152 19.78 -7.25 -27.11
C GLY A 152 18.48 -6.49 -26.84
N GLN A 153 18.53 -5.40 -26.06
CA GLN A 153 17.36 -4.50 -25.92
C GLN A 153 16.99 -3.84 -27.25
N THR A 154 17.97 -3.54 -28.10
CA THR A 154 17.71 -3.00 -29.45
C THR A 154 17.02 -4.05 -30.33
N LEU A 155 17.39 -5.33 -30.22
CA LEU A 155 16.67 -6.43 -30.87
C LEU A 155 15.25 -6.60 -30.31
N PHE A 156 15.06 -6.40 -29.00
CA PHE A 156 13.74 -6.41 -28.38
C PHE A 156 12.83 -5.32 -28.96
N TRP A 157 13.30 -4.07 -29.05
CA TRP A 157 12.54 -2.99 -29.68
C TRP A 157 12.28 -3.25 -31.17
N ASN A 158 13.24 -3.86 -31.87
CA ASN A 158 13.07 -4.29 -33.26
C ASN A 158 11.92 -5.30 -33.40
N ASN A 159 11.90 -6.34 -32.54
CA ASN A 159 10.82 -7.32 -32.52
C ASN A 159 9.46 -6.67 -32.24
N HIS A 160 9.40 -5.76 -31.26
CA HIS A 160 8.18 -5.01 -30.97
C HIS A 160 7.68 -4.21 -32.19
N GLY A 161 8.59 -3.65 -33.00
CA GLY A 161 8.24 -2.93 -34.23
C GLY A 161 7.70 -3.83 -35.33
N LEU A 162 8.21 -5.05 -35.41
CA LEU A 162 7.75 -6.07 -36.37
C LEU A 162 6.38 -6.64 -36.00
N VAL A 163 6.15 -6.88 -34.70
CA VAL A 163 4.93 -7.54 -34.20
C VAL A 163 3.79 -6.54 -33.99
N ASN A 164 4.07 -5.38 -33.37
CA ASN A 164 3.04 -4.44 -32.92
C ASN A 164 2.95 -3.17 -33.79
N GLY A 165 3.79 -3.06 -34.82
CA GLY A 165 3.81 -1.89 -35.69
C GLY A 165 2.59 -1.83 -36.60
N GLN A 166 1.86 -0.70 -36.58
CA GLN A 166 0.80 -0.44 -37.56
C GLN A 166 1.44 0.11 -38.83
N ASP A 167 1.14 -0.48 -39.98
CA ASP A 167 1.76 -0.14 -41.27
C ASP A 167 3.31 -0.19 -41.23
N GLY A 168 3.86 -1.06 -40.37
CA GLY A 168 5.30 -1.18 -40.15
C GLY A 168 5.93 -0.01 -39.40
N LYS A 169 5.13 0.78 -38.67
CA LYS A 169 5.59 1.93 -37.87
C LYS A 169 5.19 1.81 -36.40
N TYR A 170 6.00 2.40 -35.53
CA TYR A 170 5.63 2.57 -34.13
C TYR A 170 4.46 3.54 -33.98
N ASN A 171 3.66 3.35 -32.92
CA ASN A 171 2.77 4.41 -32.46
C ASN A 171 3.59 5.62 -31.96
N LEU A 172 2.97 6.80 -31.90
CA LEU A 172 3.69 8.06 -31.66
C LEU A 172 4.39 8.11 -30.30
N PHE A 173 3.71 7.63 -29.25
CA PHE A 173 4.29 7.58 -27.90
C PHE A 173 5.49 6.63 -27.83
N TYR A 174 5.35 5.43 -28.39
CA TYR A 174 6.42 4.43 -28.39
C TYR A 174 7.61 4.86 -29.26
N GLU A 175 7.36 5.51 -30.41
CA GLU A 175 8.41 6.14 -31.20
C GLU A 175 9.18 7.18 -30.38
N ALA A 176 8.48 8.04 -29.63
CA ALA A 176 9.11 9.03 -28.75
C ALA A 176 9.94 8.36 -27.65
N PHE A 177 9.40 7.34 -26.97
CA PHE A 177 10.09 6.55 -25.96
C PHE A 177 11.39 5.92 -26.50
N VAL A 178 11.34 5.25 -27.66
CA VAL A 178 12.52 4.64 -28.29
C VAL A 178 13.54 5.72 -28.70
N LYS A 179 13.08 6.85 -29.26
CA LYS A 179 13.97 7.97 -29.61
C LYS A 179 14.66 8.58 -28.40
N VAL A 180 13.96 8.76 -27.29
CA VAL A 180 14.55 9.23 -26.01
C VAL A 180 15.65 8.28 -25.56
N ASN A 181 15.38 6.97 -25.51
CA ASN A 181 16.38 5.96 -25.16
C ASN A 181 17.59 5.96 -26.09
N LEU A 182 17.38 6.04 -27.41
CA LEU A 182 18.46 6.09 -28.40
C LEU A 182 19.31 7.36 -28.27
N MET A 183 18.70 8.50 -27.99
CA MET A 183 19.42 9.75 -27.76
C MET A 183 20.23 9.69 -26.47
N LEU A 184 19.66 9.17 -25.38
CA LEU A 184 20.32 9.14 -24.08
C LEU A 184 21.39 8.06 -23.96
N ALA A 185 21.24 6.91 -24.62
CA ALA A 185 22.18 5.79 -24.45
C ALA A 185 22.44 4.94 -25.70
N GLY A 186 21.81 5.23 -26.84
CA GLY A 186 21.96 4.45 -28.07
C GLY A 186 23.27 4.67 -28.82
N ARG A 187 23.54 3.77 -29.76
CA ARG A 187 24.62 3.90 -30.76
C ARG A 187 24.06 4.15 -32.15
N ALA A 188 24.93 4.59 -33.07
CA ALA A 188 24.56 4.82 -34.47
C ALA A 188 23.99 3.57 -35.16
N ALA A 189 24.50 2.38 -34.82
CA ALA A 189 23.97 1.11 -35.32
C ALA A 189 22.54 0.83 -34.80
N ASP A 190 22.24 1.20 -33.55
CA ASP A 190 20.91 1.01 -32.95
C ASP A 190 19.88 1.89 -33.64
N TYR A 191 20.24 3.16 -33.84
CA TYR A 191 19.43 4.10 -34.64
C TYR A 191 19.24 3.62 -36.08
N SER A 192 20.29 3.07 -36.69
CA SER A 192 20.23 2.61 -38.08
C SER A 192 19.25 1.46 -38.28
N LEU A 193 19.12 0.54 -37.31
CA LEU A 193 18.12 -0.52 -37.35
C LEU A 193 16.71 0.01 -37.08
N LEU A 194 16.53 0.80 -36.03
CA LEU A 194 15.19 1.15 -35.54
C LEU A 194 14.51 2.27 -36.33
N LYS A 195 15.27 3.09 -37.08
CA LYS A 195 14.70 4.18 -37.89
C LYS A 195 13.65 3.72 -38.91
N ARG A 196 13.68 2.45 -39.31
CA ARG A 196 12.69 1.87 -40.23
C ARG A 196 11.27 1.93 -39.68
N PHE A 197 11.11 1.92 -38.36
CA PHE A 197 9.81 2.00 -37.70
C PHE A 197 9.38 3.43 -37.37
N PHE A 198 10.22 4.44 -37.60
CA PHE A 198 9.86 5.83 -37.28
C PHE A 198 8.95 6.41 -38.35
N GLY A 199 7.85 7.02 -37.91
CA GLY A 199 6.99 7.87 -38.72
C GLY A 199 7.51 9.30 -38.83
N ASP A 200 8.40 9.73 -37.91
CA ASP A 200 9.10 11.02 -37.94
C ASP A 200 8.19 12.26 -37.97
N LYS A 201 6.99 12.13 -37.40
CA LYS A 201 6.01 13.21 -37.32
C LYS A 201 6.54 14.41 -36.51
N PRO A 202 6.18 15.66 -36.88
CA PRO A 202 6.63 16.85 -36.16
C PRO A 202 6.33 16.83 -34.66
N GLU A 203 5.14 16.38 -34.27
CA GLU A 203 4.72 16.30 -32.86
C GLU A 203 5.62 15.39 -32.02
N VAL A 204 6.11 14.29 -32.59
CA VAL A 204 7.06 13.38 -31.92
C VAL A 204 8.39 14.10 -31.70
N LYS A 205 8.90 14.80 -32.71
CA LYS A 205 10.17 15.55 -32.62
C LYS A 205 10.08 16.67 -31.59
N GLU A 206 8.96 17.38 -31.54
CA GLU A 206 8.72 18.43 -30.57
C GLU A 206 8.68 17.88 -29.14
N ALA A 207 7.87 16.85 -28.86
CA ALA A 207 7.77 16.26 -27.54
C ALA A 207 9.11 15.70 -27.03
N VAL A 208 9.82 14.95 -27.88
CA VAL A 208 11.17 14.45 -27.56
C VAL A 208 12.13 15.61 -27.31
N GLY A 209 12.11 16.65 -28.14
CA GLY A 209 12.96 17.83 -27.99
C GLY A 209 12.74 18.57 -26.67
N GLN A 210 11.48 18.75 -26.27
CA GLN A 210 11.12 19.41 -25.01
C GLN A 210 11.61 18.63 -23.79
N PHE A 211 11.31 17.33 -23.71
CA PHE A 211 11.76 16.48 -22.60
C PHE A 211 13.29 16.39 -22.52
N LEU A 212 13.97 16.22 -23.66
CA LEU A 212 15.42 16.20 -23.70
C LEU A 212 16.04 17.57 -23.33
N GLY A 213 15.32 18.68 -23.56
CA GLY A 213 15.70 20.01 -23.07
C GLY A 213 15.73 20.06 -21.53
N GLU A 214 14.68 19.56 -20.88
CA GLU A 214 14.61 19.49 -19.41
C GLU A 214 15.68 18.57 -18.83
N MET A 215 15.93 17.42 -19.47
CA MET A 215 17.05 16.54 -19.12
C MET A 215 18.41 17.25 -19.17
N ARG A 216 18.65 18.10 -20.18
CA ARG A 216 19.90 18.91 -20.26
C ARG A 216 20.01 19.88 -19.10
N THR A 217 18.91 20.54 -18.75
CA THR A 217 18.89 21.49 -17.63
C THR A 217 19.22 20.79 -16.31
N VAL A 218 18.57 19.66 -16.04
CA VAL A 218 18.78 18.88 -14.81
C VAL A 218 20.20 18.31 -14.73
N THR A 219 20.69 17.74 -15.82
CA THR A 219 22.03 17.12 -15.86
C THR A 219 23.16 18.15 -16.04
N GLN A 220 22.81 19.38 -16.43
CA GLN A 220 23.74 20.44 -16.83
C GLN A 220 24.71 19.99 -17.93
N GLU A 221 24.22 19.16 -18.85
CA GLU A 221 24.97 18.68 -20.01
C GLU A 221 24.49 19.42 -21.26
N GLU A 222 25.40 20.10 -21.97
CA GLU A 222 25.07 20.78 -23.23
C GLU A 222 24.57 19.77 -24.30
N LYS A 223 25.17 18.58 -24.31
CA LYS A 223 24.80 17.46 -25.16
C LYS A 223 24.57 16.22 -24.29
N ILE A 224 23.35 15.70 -24.30
CA ILE A 224 22.94 14.52 -23.52
C ILE A 224 23.12 13.19 -24.28
N PHE A 225 23.76 13.20 -25.45
CA PHE A 225 24.04 11.97 -26.18
C PHE A 225 24.95 11.05 -25.37
N LYS A 226 24.57 9.78 -25.21
CA LYS A 226 25.28 8.81 -24.35
C LYS A 226 25.52 9.35 -22.93
N LEU A 227 24.45 9.78 -22.28
CA LEU A 227 24.47 10.32 -20.92
C LEU A 227 25.20 9.39 -19.92
N HIS A 228 25.11 8.08 -20.08
CA HIS A 228 25.82 7.07 -19.27
C HIS A 228 27.35 7.20 -19.29
N GLU A 229 27.94 7.85 -20.30
CA GLU A 229 29.38 8.12 -20.42
C GLU A 229 29.77 9.52 -19.87
N LYS A 230 28.80 10.29 -19.33
CA LYS A 230 28.95 11.72 -19.01
C LYS A 230 28.82 12.03 -17.52
N SER A 231 29.28 13.23 -17.13
CA SER A 231 29.19 13.71 -15.74
C SER A 231 27.74 13.88 -15.27
N GLY A 232 26.83 14.22 -16.20
CA GLY A 232 25.40 14.32 -15.95
C GLY A 232 24.76 13.03 -15.43
N PHE A 233 25.33 11.85 -15.73
CA PHE A 233 24.88 10.60 -15.14
C PHE A 233 25.00 10.62 -13.61
N GLN A 234 26.14 11.04 -13.07
CA GLN A 234 26.37 11.06 -11.62
C GLN A 234 25.40 11.99 -10.91
N LYS A 235 25.00 13.11 -11.54
CA LYS A 235 23.98 14.01 -11.00
C LYS A 235 22.59 13.40 -11.01
N LEU A 236 22.28 12.60 -12.04
CA LEU A 236 21.00 11.93 -12.17
C LEU A 236 20.90 10.72 -11.23
N PHE A 237 22.00 10.05 -10.94
CA PHE A 237 22.02 8.79 -10.20
C PHE A 237 22.71 8.87 -8.83
N ASP A 238 23.00 10.07 -8.30
CA ASP A 238 23.76 10.25 -7.05
C ASP A 238 23.32 9.29 -5.93
N PRO A 239 24.18 8.34 -5.50
CA PRO A 239 23.79 7.31 -4.54
C PRO A 239 23.89 7.80 -3.09
N THR A 240 24.42 9.01 -2.88
CA THR A 240 24.64 9.60 -1.55
C THR A 240 23.43 10.39 -1.04
N ASP A 241 22.60 10.91 -1.95
CA ASP A 241 21.38 11.65 -1.63
C ASP A 241 20.16 11.08 -2.38
N ILE A 242 19.64 9.97 -1.84
CA ILE A 242 18.46 9.27 -2.40
C ILE A 242 17.24 10.20 -2.45
N ARG A 243 17.08 11.12 -1.48
CA ARG A 243 15.93 12.05 -1.44
C ARG A 243 16.00 13.07 -2.58
N GLN A 244 17.16 13.69 -2.78
CA GLN A 244 17.34 14.63 -3.88
C GLN A 244 17.23 13.92 -5.22
N ARG A 245 17.73 12.68 -5.33
CA ARG A 245 17.57 11.84 -6.52
C ARG A 245 16.09 11.56 -6.82
N ALA A 246 15.32 11.10 -5.84
CA ALA A 246 13.89 10.84 -6.00
C ALA A 246 13.12 12.11 -6.42
N LYS A 247 13.47 13.27 -5.85
CA LYS A 247 12.92 14.57 -6.26
C LYS A 247 13.25 14.88 -7.73
N THR A 248 14.51 14.73 -8.13
CA THR A 248 14.95 14.95 -9.52
C THR A 248 14.21 14.03 -10.49
N TRP A 249 14.13 12.73 -10.18
CA TRP A 249 13.43 11.75 -11.02
C TRP A 249 11.94 12.04 -11.11
N SER A 250 11.28 12.34 -9.99
CA SER A 250 9.85 12.67 -10.02
C SER A 250 9.55 13.94 -10.85
N ASN A 251 10.40 14.96 -10.80
CA ASN A 251 10.25 16.15 -11.65
C ASN A 251 10.43 15.83 -13.15
N LEU A 252 11.39 14.97 -13.48
CA LEU A 252 11.57 14.48 -14.84
C LEU A 252 10.39 13.60 -15.28
N GLY A 253 9.80 12.81 -14.39
CA GLY A 253 8.60 12.03 -14.65
C GLY A 253 7.38 12.92 -14.97
N TYR A 254 7.20 14.03 -14.24
CA TYR A 254 6.21 15.05 -14.59
C TYR A 254 6.47 15.64 -15.98
N SER A 255 7.71 16.05 -16.28
CA SER A 255 8.08 16.59 -17.60
C SER A 255 7.83 15.56 -18.73
N PHE A 256 8.21 14.30 -18.50
CA PHE A 256 7.96 13.20 -19.42
C PHE A 256 6.47 13.05 -19.70
N ALA A 257 5.64 13.06 -18.66
CA ALA A 257 4.18 12.99 -18.79
C ALA A 257 3.59 14.18 -19.55
N VAL A 258 4.00 15.41 -19.25
CA VAL A 258 3.49 16.62 -19.91
C VAL A 258 3.87 16.69 -21.39
N HIS A 259 5.08 16.26 -21.76
CA HIS A 259 5.55 16.35 -23.14
C HIS A 259 5.19 15.13 -23.96
N LEU A 260 5.58 13.93 -23.52
CA LEU A 260 5.36 12.70 -24.28
C LEU A 260 3.92 12.20 -24.12
N GLY A 261 3.26 12.44 -22.99
CA GLY A 261 1.86 12.03 -22.77
C GLY A 261 0.87 12.63 -23.78
N LYS A 262 1.21 13.76 -24.41
CA LYS A 262 0.41 14.34 -25.52
C LYS A 262 0.31 13.43 -26.75
N LEU A 263 1.26 12.50 -26.90
CA LEU A 263 1.30 11.53 -27.99
C LEU A 263 0.49 10.26 -27.70
N LEU A 264 -0.06 10.12 -26.50
CA LEU A 264 -0.89 8.97 -26.13
C LEU A 264 -2.25 9.04 -26.84
N GLU A 265 -2.70 7.90 -27.32
CA GLU A 265 -4.10 7.68 -27.66
C GLU A 265 -4.94 7.72 -26.38
N ASP A 266 -6.22 8.11 -26.46
CA ASP A 266 -7.08 8.16 -25.25
C ASP A 266 -7.35 6.77 -24.67
N GLN A 267 -7.37 5.74 -25.53
CA GLN A 267 -7.54 4.34 -25.16
C GLN A 267 -6.70 3.46 -26.09
N PRO A 268 -5.37 3.38 -25.91
CA PRO A 268 -4.54 2.51 -26.71
C PRO A 268 -4.96 1.05 -26.43
N PRO A 269 -5.16 0.21 -27.47
CA PRO A 269 -5.35 -1.22 -27.28
C PRO A 269 -4.19 -1.80 -26.46
N GLN A 270 -4.47 -2.67 -25.49
CA GLN A 270 -3.43 -3.26 -24.62
C GLN A 270 -2.28 -3.85 -25.43
N GLN A 271 -2.56 -4.61 -26.49
CA GLN A 271 -1.56 -5.20 -27.40
C GLN A 271 -0.57 -4.19 -28.02
N ARG A 272 -0.91 -2.89 -28.05
CA ARG A 272 -0.02 -1.82 -28.56
C ARG A 272 0.77 -1.12 -27.47
N MET A 273 0.47 -1.39 -26.21
CA MET A 273 1.27 -0.94 -25.07
C MET A 273 2.43 -1.90 -24.88
N PHE A 274 3.65 -1.37 -24.84
CA PHE A 274 4.82 -2.18 -24.51
C PHE A 274 4.75 -2.56 -23.01
N GLY A 275 5.12 -3.79 -22.69
CA GLY A 275 5.04 -4.33 -21.31
C GLY A 275 3.71 -5.02 -20.97
N SER A 276 2.74 -5.11 -21.89
CA SER A 276 1.57 -5.99 -21.72
C SER A 276 1.84 -7.36 -22.35
N SER A 277 1.97 -8.42 -21.55
CA SER A 277 1.85 -9.78 -22.07
C SER A 277 0.43 -10.00 -22.60
N GLU A 278 0.29 -10.57 -23.81
CA GLU A 278 -1.00 -11.08 -24.26
C GLU A 278 -1.44 -12.25 -23.37
N GLY A 279 -2.56 -12.10 -22.67
CA GLY A 279 -3.30 -13.23 -22.10
C GLY A 279 -3.46 -13.27 -20.59
N ASP A 280 -4.17 -12.29 -20.01
CA ASP A 280 -5.24 -12.54 -19.02
C ASP A 280 -5.79 -11.19 -18.55
N GLU A 281 -7.11 -11.00 -18.58
CA GLU A 281 -7.79 -9.86 -17.92
C GLU A 281 -7.57 -9.84 -16.39
N ASN A 282 -7.02 -10.94 -15.85
CA ASN A 282 -6.57 -11.12 -14.47
C ASN A 282 -5.05 -11.23 -14.32
N SER A 283 -4.26 -10.99 -15.38
CA SER A 283 -2.80 -10.98 -15.27
C SER A 283 -2.39 -9.70 -14.55
N GLU A 284 -2.21 -9.85 -13.26
CA GLU A 284 -1.56 -8.90 -12.39
C GLU A 284 -0.07 -8.70 -12.78
N GLU A 285 0.30 -8.53 -14.05
CA GLU A 285 1.66 -8.13 -14.47
C GLU A 285 1.84 -6.62 -14.20
N GLN A 286 1.67 -6.26 -12.94
CA GLN A 286 1.96 -4.94 -12.40
C GLN A 286 3.41 -4.92 -11.98
N ASN A 287 4.10 -3.82 -12.30
CA ASN A 287 5.38 -3.45 -11.71
C ASN A 287 5.38 -3.85 -10.21
N PRO A 288 6.40 -4.57 -9.70
CA PRO A 288 6.47 -5.01 -8.31
C PRO A 288 6.09 -3.91 -7.32
N PHE A 289 6.55 -2.68 -7.58
CA PHE A 289 6.28 -1.52 -6.74
C PHE A 289 4.79 -1.13 -6.74
N ASP A 290 4.07 -1.24 -7.86
CA ASP A 290 2.62 -0.99 -7.91
C ASP A 290 1.83 -1.95 -7.03
N ARG A 291 2.24 -3.23 -6.98
CA ARG A 291 1.62 -4.22 -6.10
C ARG A 291 2.00 -3.99 -4.64
N GLU A 292 3.25 -3.65 -4.37
CA GLU A 292 3.69 -3.24 -3.03
C GLU A 292 2.89 -2.01 -2.54
N MET A 293 2.59 -1.04 -3.41
CA MET A 293 1.74 0.11 -3.10
C MET A 293 0.29 -0.29 -2.74
N LYS A 294 -0.18 -1.49 -3.13
CA LYS A 294 -1.52 -1.98 -2.75
C LYS A 294 -1.55 -2.63 -1.38
N MET A 295 -0.40 -3.02 -0.82
CA MET A 295 -0.35 -3.66 0.49
C MET A 295 -0.79 -2.68 1.60
N PRO A 296 -1.71 -3.06 2.52
CA PRO A 296 -2.21 -2.15 3.55
C PRO A 296 -1.12 -1.52 4.42
N SER A 297 -0.07 -2.25 4.78
CA SER A 297 1.06 -1.70 5.56
C SER A 297 1.77 -0.60 4.80
N ASN A 298 2.07 -0.82 3.52
CA ASN A 298 2.79 0.13 2.69
C ASN A 298 1.95 1.37 2.40
N ARG A 299 0.63 1.19 2.14
CA ARG A 299 -0.29 2.33 2.00
C ARG A 299 -0.31 3.23 3.25
N GLN A 300 -0.29 2.62 4.44
CA GLN A 300 -0.20 3.33 5.72
C GLN A 300 1.13 4.07 5.88
N GLU A 301 2.27 3.44 5.56
CA GLU A 301 3.59 4.10 5.63
C GLU A 301 3.71 5.26 4.62
N ILE A 302 3.23 5.08 3.38
CA ILE A 302 3.23 6.13 2.35
C ILE A 302 2.38 7.32 2.81
N ALA A 303 1.15 7.07 3.26
CA ALA A 303 0.26 8.11 3.75
C ALA A 303 0.88 8.90 4.91
N PHE A 304 1.49 8.18 5.86
CA PHE A 304 2.17 8.77 7.00
C PHE A 304 3.43 9.56 6.63
N GLY A 305 4.27 9.01 5.75
CA GLY A 305 5.49 9.67 5.28
C GLY A 305 5.19 10.99 4.57
N ARG A 306 4.18 11.02 3.70
CA ARG A 306 3.72 12.25 3.05
C ARG A 306 3.15 13.26 4.04
N TYR A 307 2.33 12.81 4.98
CA TYR A 307 1.81 13.66 6.05
C TYR A 307 2.94 14.31 6.86
N GLN A 308 3.92 13.52 7.32
CA GLN A 308 5.09 14.03 8.05
C GLN A 308 5.96 14.97 7.20
N GLY A 309 6.06 14.71 5.89
CA GLY A 309 6.78 15.54 4.94
C GLY A 309 6.05 16.83 4.54
N GLY A 310 4.80 17.04 5.00
CA GLY A 310 3.97 18.17 4.59
C GLY A 310 3.53 18.11 3.13
N GLU A 311 3.50 16.91 2.55
CA GLU A 311 3.14 16.68 1.15
C GLU A 311 1.62 16.46 1.00
N ALA A 312 1.08 16.81 -0.17
CA ALA A 312 -0.32 16.53 -0.50
C ALA A 312 -0.57 15.04 -0.75
N PRO A 313 -1.81 14.54 -0.64
CA PRO A 313 -2.16 13.16 -0.96
C PRO A 313 -1.83 12.82 -2.42
N LEU A 314 -1.70 11.52 -2.70
CA LEU A 314 -1.46 10.98 -4.03
C LEU A 314 -2.60 11.33 -4.97
N ALA A 315 -2.25 11.86 -6.14
CA ALA A 315 -3.24 12.32 -7.13
C ALA A 315 -4.00 11.17 -7.82
N HIS A 316 -3.43 9.95 -7.84
CA HIS A 316 -4.03 8.76 -8.47
C HIS A 316 -4.81 7.89 -7.47
N ARG A 317 -4.99 8.34 -6.22
CA ARG A 317 -5.73 7.59 -5.20
C ARG A 317 -6.85 8.46 -4.62
N ASP A 318 -7.95 7.79 -4.29
CA ASP A 318 -9.04 8.43 -3.58
C ASP A 318 -8.57 9.01 -2.23
N LEU A 319 -9.03 10.23 -1.91
CA LEU A 319 -8.63 10.94 -0.70
C LEU A 319 -9.14 10.26 0.58
N GLN A 320 -10.37 9.73 0.54
CA GLN A 320 -10.99 9.08 1.70
C GLN A 320 -10.23 7.81 2.06
N GLU A 321 -9.82 7.01 1.08
CA GLU A 321 -8.97 5.84 1.28
C GLU A 321 -7.60 6.20 1.86
N GLN A 322 -7.00 7.28 1.37
CA GLN A 322 -5.70 7.75 1.86
C GLN A 322 -5.76 8.29 3.29
N LEU A 323 -6.82 9.02 3.63
CA LEU A 323 -7.08 9.45 5.00
C LEU A 323 -7.31 8.24 5.91
N TYR A 324 -8.02 7.22 5.45
CA TYR A 324 -8.24 5.99 6.22
C TYR A 324 -6.92 5.30 6.55
N ASP A 325 -6.03 5.15 5.56
CA ASP A 325 -4.69 4.61 5.77
C ASP A 325 -3.88 5.47 6.77
N LEU A 326 -3.92 6.80 6.63
CA LEU A 326 -3.23 7.71 7.56
C LEU A 326 -3.74 7.55 8.99
N TYR A 327 -5.05 7.64 9.22
CA TYR A 327 -5.64 7.56 10.56
C TYR A 327 -5.40 6.19 11.21
N LYS A 328 -5.46 5.10 10.43
CA LYS A 328 -5.05 3.76 10.90
C LYS A 328 -3.62 3.74 11.42
N LYS A 329 -2.70 4.48 10.80
CA LYS A 329 -1.29 4.55 11.21
C LYS A 329 -1.09 5.45 12.43
N ILE A 330 -1.53 6.71 12.39
CA ILE A 330 -1.28 7.69 13.47
C ILE A 330 -2.02 7.35 14.77
N SER A 331 -3.15 6.64 14.70
CA SER A 331 -3.88 6.23 15.89
C SER A 331 -3.34 4.95 16.56
N LYS A 332 -2.41 4.21 15.92
CA LYS A 332 -1.75 3.06 16.57
C LYS A 332 -0.84 3.49 17.73
N GLU A 333 -0.40 4.74 17.72
CA GLU A 333 0.52 5.34 18.68
C GLU A 333 -0.16 5.76 19.99
N ILE A 334 -1.51 5.76 20.05
CA ILE A 334 -2.22 6.08 21.28
C ILE A 334 -1.97 4.92 22.27
N PRO A 335 -1.23 5.15 23.36
CA PRO A 335 -0.89 4.10 24.31
C PRO A 335 -2.17 3.68 25.03
N VAL A 336 -2.67 2.50 24.69
CA VAL A 336 -3.72 1.86 25.46
C VAL A 336 -3.02 1.00 26.50
N GLU A 337 -3.31 1.21 27.78
CA GLU A 337 -2.92 0.28 28.84
C GLU A 337 -3.69 -1.05 28.67
N THR A 338 -3.40 -1.81 27.61
CA THR A 338 -3.98 -3.12 27.38
C THR A 338 -3.04 -4.19 27.88
N THR A 339 -3.27 -4.65 29.09
CA THR A 339 -3.12 -6.08 29.35
C THR A 339 -4.10 -6.79 28.41
N HIS A 340 -3.60 -7.60 27.48
CA HIS A 340 -4.48 -8.50 26.72
C HIS A 340 -5.34 -9.29 27.73
N TYR A 341 -6.63 -9.51 27.41
CA TYR A 341 -7.42 -10.49 28.16
C TYR A 341 -6.77 -11.86 27.96
N SER A 342 -5.86 -12.20 28.87
CA SER A 342 -5.08 -13.42 28.82
C SER A 342 -5.42 -14.24 30.04
N ALA A 343 -5.76 -15.50 29.80
CA ALA A 343 -5.88 -16.49 30.84
C ALA A 343 -4.65 -17.40 30.74
N SER A 344 -4.26 -17.97 31.88
CA SER A 344 -3.22 -19.00 31.91
C SER A 344 -3.88 -20.34 32.17
N GLN A 345 -3.60 -21.33 31.33
CA GLN A 345 -3.95 -22.72 31.60
C GLN A 345 -2.67 -23.54 31.73
N ALA A 346 -2.63 -24.39 32.76
CA ALA A 346 -1.56 -25.36 32.94
C ALA A 346 -1.67 -26.44 31.85
N MET A 347 -0.69 -26.50 30.94
CA MET A 347 -0.62 -27.53 29.91
C MET A 347 0.49 -28.53 30.23
N PRO A 348 0.22 -29.85 30.21
CA PRO A 348 1.24 -30.86 30.49
C PRO A 348 2.15 -31.03 29.26
N LEU A 349 3.36 -30.44 29.29
CA LEU A 349 4.35 -30.53 28.21
C LEU A 349 5.03 -31.91 28.16
N VAL A 350 5.37 -32.44 29.33
CA VAL A 350 6.10 -33.70 29.46
C VAL A 350 5.41 -34.59 30.47
N ARG A 351 5.19 -35.86 30.09
CA ARG A 351 4.68 -36.90 31.00
C ARG A 351 5.76 -37.93 31.25
N TYR A 352 6.04 -38.25 32.52
CA TYR A 352 7.11 -39.16 32.91
C TYR A 352 6.72 -40.08 34.07
N GLY A 353 7.49 -41.15 34.27
CA GLY A 353 7.15 -42.22 35.21
C GLY A 353 5.96 -43.07 34.75
N ARG A 354 5.88 -44.30 35.24
CA ARG A 354 4.80 -45.25 34.90
C ARG A 354 4.09 -45.70 36.18
N ARG A 355 2.76 -45.77 36.13
CA ARG A 355 1.91 -46.38 37.17
C ARG A 355 0.83 -47.23 36.51
N PHE A 356 0.22 -48.13 37.27
CA PHE A 356 -0.95 -48.85 36.79
C PHE A 356 -2.19 -47.95 36.80
N VAL A 357 -3.06 -48.15 35.80
CA VAL A 357 -4.36 -47.47 35.66
C VAL A 357 -5.27 -47.96 36.79
N LYS A 358 -5.90 -47.04 37.50
CA LYS A 358 -6.90 -47.37 38.52
C LYS A 358 -8.22 -47.76 37.84
N GLU A 359 -9.10 -48.48 38.54
CA GLU A 359 -10.30 -49.07 37.95
C GLU A 359 -11.30 -48.01 37.42
N ASP A 360 -11.36 -46.87 38.07
CA ASP A 360 -12.11 -45.66 37.70
C ASP A 360 -11.51 -44.89 36.50
N GLU A 361 -10.24 -45.13 36.18
CA GLU A 361 -9.49 -44.43 35.12
C GLU A 361 -9.45 -45.20 33.78
N ARG A 362 -10.11 -46.37 33.67
CA ARG A 362 -10.08 -47.23 32.47
C ARG A 362 -10.53 -46.54 31.17
N LYS A 363 -11.25 -45.41 31.27
CA LYS A 363 -11.70 -44.60 30.12
C LYS A 363 -10.59 -43.72 29.51
N PHE A 364 -9.42 -43.59 30.14
CA PHE A 364 -8.32 -42.75 29.65
C PHE A 364 -7.28 -43.55 28.84
N LYS A 365 -6.65 -42.89 27.84
CA LYS A 365 -5.61 -43.48 26.96
C LYS A 365 -4.48 -44.13 27.77
N PHE A 366 -4.40 -45.46 27.76
CA PHE A 366 -3.28 -46.22 28.32
C PHE A 366 -2.06 -46.14 27.38
N ARG A 367 -0.85 -46.28 27.94
CA ARG A 367 0.41 -46.21 27.18
C ARG A 367 1.13 -47.55 27.04
N GLY A 368 0.58 -48.62 27.63
CA GLY A 368 1.13 -49.97 27.48
C GLY A 368 0.59 -50.92 28.54
N VAL A 369 1.14 -52.13 28.55
CA VAL A 369 0.78 -53.22 29.46
C VAL A 369 2.01 -53.60 30.30
N GLY A 370 1.82 -54.11 31.51
CA GLY A 370 2.90 -54.77 32.26
C GLY A 370 2.39 -55.54 33.47
N PHE A 371 3.32 -56.14 34.21
CA PHE A 371 3.00 -56.98 35.37
C PHE A 371 3.11 -56.19 36.67
N LYS A 372 2.07 -56.30 37.51
CA LYS A 372 2.06 -55.83 38.89
C LYS A 372 2.96 -56.74 39.75
N SER A 373 3.21 -56.33 40.99
CA SER A 373 4.04 -57.09 41.95
C SER A 373 3.46 -58.45 42.35
N ASP A 374 2.16 -58.65 42.19
CA ASP A 374 1.44 -59.90 42.39
C ASP A 374 1.46 -60.82 41.16
N GLY A 375 2.11 -60.39 40.06
CA GLY A 375 2.17 -61.13 38.79
C GLY A 375 0.98 -60.89 37.87
N GLU A 376 -0.04 -60.11 38.28
CA GLU A 376 -1.18 -59.80 37.42
C GLU A 376 -0.80 -58.82 36.31
N MET A 377 -1.38 -59.03 35.13
CA MET A 377 -1.24 -58.11 34.02
C MET A 377 -2.16 -56.89 34.20
N GLY A 378 -1.60 -55.69 34.07
CA GLY A 378 -2.33 -54.43 34.19
C GLY A 378 -1.94 -53.42 33.12
N LEU A 379 -2.85 -52.49 32.83
CA LEU A 379 -2.61 -51.36 31.93
C LEU A 379 -1.79 -50.28 32.65
N LYS A 380 -0.79 -49.72 31.97
CA LYS A 380 0.08 -48.65 32.48
C LYS A 380 -0.27 -47.29 31.89
N THR A 381 -0.24 -46.27 32.74
CA THR A 381 -0.35 -44.86 32.41
C THR A 381 0.78 -44.04 33.05
N THR A 382 0.86 -42.76 32.71
CA THR A 382 1.92 -41.86 33.21
C THR A 382 1.68 -41.48 34.67
N LYS A 383 2.73 -41.53 35.49
CA LYS A 383 2.64 -41.24 36.93
C LYS A 383 2.72 -39.74 37.22
N HIS A 384 3.58 -39.03 36.51
CA HIS A 384 3.87 -37.62 36.73
C HIS A 384 3.74 -36.83 35.42
N HIS A 385 3.49 -35.54 35.55
CA HIS A 385 3.44 -34.58 34.46
C HIS A 385 4.15 -33.31 34.92
N VAL A 386 4.84 -32.66 33.98
CA VAL A 386 5.35 -31.29 34.15
C VAL A 386 4.37 -30.37 33.45
N GLU A 387 3.75 -29.50 34.22
CA GLU A 387 2.85 -28.47 33.72
C GLU A 387 3.63 -27.20 33.39
N HIS A 388 3.25 -26.56 32.31
CA HIS A 388 3.73 -25.22 31.98
C HIS A 388 2.52 -24.30 31.83
N PRO A 389 2.53 -23.11 32.46
CA PRO A 389 1.48 -22.13 32.25
C PRO A 389 1.58 -21.60 30.82
N VAL A 390 0.59 -21.91 29.99
CA VAL A 390 0.48 -21.33 28.65
C VAL A 390 -0.52 -20.19 28.75
N ALA A 391 -0.05 -18.97 28.47
CA ALA A 391 -0.92 -17.81 28.33
C ALA A 391 -1.63 -17.87 26.98
N TYR A 392 -2.95 -17.73 26.97
CA TYR A 392 -3.74 -17.66 25.76
C TYR A 392 -4.67 -16.45 25.80
N LYS A 393 -4.98 -15.88 24.64
CA LYS A 393 -5.97 -14.81 24.52
C LYS A 393 -7.36 -15.41 24.76
N LYS A 394 -8.07 -14.91 25.77
CA LYS A 394 -9.46 -15.30 26.04
C LYS A 394 -10.35 -14.43 25.17
N HIS A 395 -11.06 -15.04 24.23
CA HIS A 395 -12.16 -14.38 23.52
C HIS A 395 -13.41 -14.51 24.42
N PRO A 396 -13.91 -13.43 25.03
CA PRO A 396 -15.14 -13.54 25.81
C PRO A 396 -16.29 -13.89 24.85
N HIS A 397 -17.13 -14.86 25.25
CA HIS A 397 -18.25 -15.34 24.43
C HIS A 397 -19.35 -14.28 24.19
N GLN A 398 -19.30 -13.15 24.91
CA GLN A 398 -20.21 -12.00 24.77
C GLN A 398 -19.40 -10.71 24.97
N PHE A 399 -18.78 -10.19 23.91
CA PHE A 399 -18.28 -8.81 23.92
C PHE A 399 -19.50 -7.89 23.68
N PRO A 400 -19.86 -6.96 24.59
CA PRO A 400 -20.94 -6.02 24.34
C PRO A 400 -20.71 -5.25 23.03
N ASN A 401 -21.74 -5.12 22.18
CA ASN A 401 -21.66 -4.30 20.97
C ASN A 401 -21.24 -2.87 21.34
N PHE A 402 -20.38 -2.26 20.53
CA PHE A 402 -19.92 -0.88 20.72
C PHE A 402 -20.55 0.01 19.66
N LYS A 403 -21.39 0.97 20.07
CA LYS A 403 -21.98 1.95 19.14
C LYS A 403 -21.40 3.32 19.41
N LEU A 404 -20.53 3.81 18.53
CA LEU A 404 -20.05 5.19 18.63
C LEU A 404 -21.11 6.19 18.11
N ALA A 405 -22.19 6.35 18.85
CA ALA A 405 -23.37 6.97 18.26
C ALA A 405 -23.18 8.42 17.76
N LEU A 406 -22.26 9.24 18.27
CA LEU A 406 -22.28 10.68 17.94
C LEU A 406 -20.90 11.33 17.85
N MET A 407 -20.55 11.81 16.66
CA MET A 407 -19.40 12.69 16.45
C MET A 407 -19.88 14.01 15.85
N ASP A 408 -19.70 15.11 16.59
CA ASP A 408 -19.98 16.46 16.10
C ASP A 408 -19.25 16.72 14.77
N ARG A 409 -20.02 17.07 13.74
CA ARG A 409 -19.54 17.39 12.39
C ARG A 409 -19.80 18.85 12.04
N SER A 410 -20.28 19.65 12.98
CA SER A 410 -20.58 21.05 12.73
C SER A 410 -19.34 21.86 12.35
N GLY A 411 -19.54 23.03 11.77
CA GLY A 411 -18.44 23.90 11.33
C GLY A 411 -17.44 24.29 12.44
N SER A 412 -17.83 24.27 13.72
CA SER A 412 -16.93 24.56 14.86
C SER A 412 -15.86 23.49 15.04
N MET A 413 -16.15 22.25 14.64
CA MET A 413 -15.19 21.13 14.72
C MET A 413 -14.03 21.29 13.74
N ALA A 414 -14.19 22.14 12.71
CA ALA A 414 -13.11 22.52 11.79
C ALA A 414 -12.11 23.52 12.41
N LEU A 415 -12.34 24.02 13.62
CA LEU A 415 -11.47 24.96 14.33
C LEU A 415 -10.55 24.22 15.31
N ASN A 416 -9.54 24.92 15.84
CA ASN A 416 -8.71 24.38 16.92
C ASN A 416 -9.46 24.42 18.27
N SER A 417 -8.88 23.82 19.32
CA SER A 417 -9.48 23.74 20.67
C SER A 417 -9.92 25.09 21.26
N ASP A 418 -9.22 26.19 20.94
CA ASP A 418 -9.53 27.56 21.37
C ASP A 418 -10.54 28.30 20.46
N ASN A 419 -11.18 27.60 19.53
CA ASN A 419 -12.05 28.16 18.48
C ASN A 419 -11.32 29.10 17.49
N GLY A 420 -10.01 28.97 17.37
CA GLY A 420 -9.17 29.66 16.39
C GLY A 420 -9.11 28.96 15.03
N LYS A 421 -8.67 29.70 14.01
CA LYS A 421 -8.48 29.19 12.63
C LYS A 421 -7.10 28.55 12.39
N GLU A 422 -6.23 28.55 13.40
CA GLU A 422 -4.90 27.93 13.34
C GLU A 422 -5.01 26.42 13.56
N VAL A 423 -5.41 25.73 12.49
CA VAL A 423 -5.72 24.29 12.48
C VAL A 423 -4.53 23.43 12.01
N GLY A 424 -3.34 24.03 11.94
CA GLY A 424 -2.12 23.35 11.51
C GLY A 424 -2.08 23.04 10.02
N ASN A 425 -1.47 21.92 9.65
CA ASN A 425 -1.20 21.56 8.26
C ASN A 425 -2.44 20.99 7.57
N THR A 426 -2.84 21.62 6.46
CA THR A 426 -3.99 21.20 5.63
C THR A 426 -3.60 20.53 4.32
N SER A 427 -2.29 20.37 4.05
CA SER A 427 -1.79 19.77 2.81
C SER A 427 -2.29 18.34 2.62
N TYR A 428 -2.33 17.54 3.70
CA TYR A 428 -2.82 16.16 3.67
C TYR A 428 -4.22 16.01 4.30
N ILE A 429 -4.46 16.65 5.45
CA ILE A 429 -5.72 16.57 6.19
C ILE A 429 -6.56 17.82 5.88
N PRO A 430 -7.67 17.74 5.13
CA PRO A 430 -8.38 18.93 4.65
C PRO A 430 -8.96 19.86 5.73
N TRP A 431 -9.16 19.34 6.94
CA TRP A 431 -9.62 20.09 8.11
C TRP A 431 -8.50 20.52 9.07
N GLY A 432 -7.23 20.19 8.75
CA GLY A 432 -6.07 20.52 9.56
C GLY A 432 -5.77 19.50 10.66
N ASP A 433 -4.48 19.26 10.89
CA ASP A 433 -3.94 18.33 11.91
C ASP A 433 -3.98 18.87 13.35
N ASN A 434 -4.44 20.10 13.53
CA ASN A 434 -4.68 20.71 14.84
C ASN A 434 -6.15 21.18 15.02
N SER A 435 -7.09 20.50 14.35
CA SER A 435 -8.52 20.77 14.51
C SER A 435 -9.17 19.79 15.49
N LYS A 436 -10.24 20.21 16.18
CA LYS A 436 -11.02 19.33 17.07
C LYS A 436 -11.49 18.06 16.36
N TYR A 437 -11.88 18.20 15.08
CA TYR A 437 -12.29 17.08 14.25
C TYR A 437 -11.17 16.05 14.05
N HIS A 438 -9.93 16.51 13.82
CA HIS A 438 -8.77 15.62 13.73
C HIS A 438 -8.58 14.77 14.99
N PHE A 439 -8.68 15.37 16.17
CA PHE A 439 -8.49 14.64 17.44
C PHE A 439 -9.63 13.69 17.76
N ALA A 440 -10.87 14.05 17.41
CA ALA A 440 -12.03 13.15 17.52
C ALA A 440 -11.88 11.93 16.58
N LEU A 441 -11.41 12.13 15.34
CA LEU A 441 -11.09 11.03 14.42
C LEU A 441 -9.96 10.17 14.95
N LYS A 442 -8.87 10.78 15.47
CA LYS A 442 -7.78 10.01 16.10
C LYS A 442 -8.28 9.11 17.22
N GLY A 443 -9.16 9.61 18.08
CA GLY A 443 -9.77 8.83 19.14
C GLY A 443 -10.65 7.69 18.63
N TYR A 444 -11.48 7.93 17.60
CA TYR A 444 -12.28 6.88 16.97
C TYR A 444 -11.40 5.77 16.38
N PHE A 445 -10.42 6.12 15.55
CA PHE A 445 -9.49 5.15 14.97
C PHE A 445 -8.63 4.47 16.04
N GLY A 446 -8.38 5.12 17.18
CA GLY A 446 -7.73 4.52 18.34
C GLY A 446 -8.59 3.42 18.99
N ILE A 447 -9.89 3.65 19.14
CA ILE A 447 -10.86 2.67 19.63
C ILE A 447 -10.99 1.50 18.64
N ASP A 448 -11.08 1.79 17.34
CA ASP A 448 -11.14 0.78 16.30
C ASP A 448 -9.88 -0.11 16.29
N ASN A 449 -8.70 0.50 16.33
CA ASN A 449 -7.43 -0.22 16.47
C ASN A 449 -7.36 -1.05 17.77
N PHE A 450 -7.96 -0.58 18.87
CA PHE A 450 -8.08 -1.36 20.10
C PHE A 450 -8.93 -2.63 19.87
N PHE A 451 -10.09 -2.52 19.22
CA PHE A 451 -10.93 -3.68 18.91
C PHE A 451 -10.27 -4.67 17.95
N GLU A 452 -9.50 -4.19 16.97
CA GLU A 452 -8.71 -5.05 16.10
C GLU A 452 -7.63 -5.82 16.89
N ARG A 453 -6.92 -5.15 17.80
CA ARG A 453 -5.91 -5.80 18.66
C ARG A 453 -6.51 -6.86 19.60
N GLN A 454 -7.76 -6.67 20.03
CA GLN A 454 -8.50 -7.66 20.82
C GLN A 454 -9.11 -8.78 19.95
N GLY A 455 -9.08 -8.66 18.62
CA GLY A 455 -9.67 -9.64 17.70
C GLY A 455 -11.19 -9.64 17.68
N VAL A 456 -11.82 -8.53 18.09
CA VAL A 456 -13.30 -8.40 18.19
C VAL A 456 -13.90 -7.41 17.20
N ALA A 457 -13.06 -6.63 16.51
CA ALA A 457 -13.52 -5.68 15.47
C ALA A 457 -14.50 -6.29 14.44
N PRO A 458 -14.34 -7.55 13.96
CA PRO A 458 -15.29 -8.14 13.01
C PRO A 458 -16.70 -8.37 13.56
N TYR A 459 -16.86 -8.40 14.89
CA TYR A 459 -18.13 -8.67 15.57
C TYR A 459 -18.78 -7.40 16.17
N ILE A 460 -18.08 -6.28 16.11
CA ILE A 460 -18.58 -5.00 16.60
C ILE A 460 -19.28 -4.28 15.46
N GLU A 461 -20.58 -4.09 15.61
CA GLU A 461 -21.35 -3.16 14.77
C GLU A 461 -21.15 -1.76 15.31
N SER A 462 -20.58 -0.88 14.49
CA SER A 462 -20.48 0.54 14.80
C SER A 462 -21.61 1.27 14.09
N SER A 463 -22.10 2.32 14.74
CA SER A 463 -22.96 3.31 14.12
C SER A 463 -22.37 4.67 14.43
N VAL A 464 -22.49 5.59 13.48
CA VAL A 464 -22.15 7.00 13.66
C VAL A 464 -23.34 7.81 13.17
N LEU A 465 -23.85 8.68 14.03
CA LEU A 465 -24.75 9.76 13.64
C LEU A 465 -23.92 11.03 13.50
N GLY A 466 -24.00 11.64 12.31
CA GLY A 466 -23.54 13.01 12.10
C GLY A 466 -24.53 13.99 12.71
N PHE A 467 -24.00 15.09 13.26
CA PHE A 467 -24.83 16.26 13.58
C PHE A 467 -25.18 17.00 12.28
N SER A 468 -26.24 17.82 12.29
CA SER A 468 -26.74 18.58 11.12
C SER A 468 -27.74 17.89 10.18
N GLY A 469 -28.49 16.88 10.66
CA GLY A 469 -29.57 16.24 9.87
C GLY A 469 -29.09 15.18 8.87
N GLU A 470 -27.86 14.70 9.02
CA GLU A 470 -27.36 13.54 8.27
C GLU A 470 -27.96 12.24 8.82
N SER A 471 -28.28 11.31 7.92
CA SER A 471 -28.70 9.95 8.31
C SER A 471 -27.56 9.19 8.97
N ALA A 472 -27.86 8.41 10.01
CA ALA A 472 -26.89 7.52 10.64
C ALA A 472 -26.25 6.57 9.61
N VAL A 473 -24.93 6.46 9.66
CA VAL A 473 -24.20 5.39 8.96
C VAL A 473 -24.02 4.24 9.94
N ARG A 474 -24.55 3.06 9.57
CA ARG A 474 -24.50 1.84 10.38
C ARG A 474 -23.79 0.75 9.62
N GLY A 475 -22.94 -0.02 10.30
CA GLY A 475 -22.36 -1.23 9.72
C GLY A 475 -21.05 -1.64 10.37
N LYS A 476 -20.23 -2.34 9.59
CA LYS A 476 -18.88 -2.72 10.00
C LYS A 476 -18.02 -1.48 10.20
N SER A 477 -17.05 -1.59 11.11
CA SER A 477 -16.17 -0.49 11.50
C SER A 477 -15.54 0.25 10.31
N GLU A 478 -15.08 -0.45 9.27
CA GLU A 478 -14.46 0.18 8.10
C GLU A 478 -15.41 1.11 7.33
N LEU A 479 -16.66 0.69 7.08
CA LEU A 479 -17.66 1.50 6.37
C LEU A 479 -17.93 2.79 7.15
N VAL A 480 -18.10 2.66 8.46
CA VAL A 480 -18.37 3.76 9.38
C VAL A 480 -17.16 4.69 9.45
N ALA A 481 -15.96 4.14 9.61
CA ALA A 481 -14.70 4.87 9.62
C ALA A 481 -14.50 5.71 8.36
N LYS A 482 -14.76 5.14 7.19
CA LYS A 482 -14.65 5.86 5.92
C LYS A 482 -15.66 6.99 5.84
N SER A 483 -16.91 6.77 6.25
CA SER A 483 -17.94 7.82 6.22
C SER A 483 -17.56 9.08 7.02
N LEU A 484 -16.83 8.90 8.14
CA LEU A 484 -16.30 9.98 8.97
C LEU A 484 -15.18 10.81 8.31
N LEU A 485 -14.52 10.31 7.27
CA LEU A 485 -13.37 10.98 6.63
C LEU A 485 -13.80 12.02 5.58
N THR A 486 -14.80 12.81 5.94
CA THR A 486 -15.33 13.90 5.12
C THR A 486 -15.32 15.18 5.95
N LYS A 487 -15.11 16.33 5.28
CA LYS A 487 -14.94 17.61 5.97
C LYS A 487 -16.17 17.93 6.84
N PRO A 488 -15.98 18.39 8.09
CA PRO A 488 -17.10 18.83 8.93
C PRO A 488 -17.80 20.03 8.27
N SER A 489 -19.14 20.00 8.28
CA SER A 489 -20.01 21.04 7.72
C SER A 489 -21.35 21.08 8.46
N GLY A 490 -22.05 22.21 8.44
CA GLY A 490 -23.40 22.33 9.01
C GLY A 490 -23.45 22.90 10.43
N THR A 491 -24.66 22.89 11.01
CA THR A 491 -24.98 23.41 12.36
C THR A 491 -25.00 22.29 13.40
N THR A 492 -24.81 22.62 14.68
CA THR A 492 -24.94 21.70 15.83
C THR A 492 -26.40 21.39 16.17
N THR A 493 -27.23 21.09 15.17
CA THR A 493 -28.62 20.68 15.40
C THR A 493 -28.65 19.19 15.74
N PHE A 494 -29.18 18.90 16.91
CA PHE A 494 -29.23 17.57 17.51
C PHE A 494 -30.41 16.75 16.95
N ASP A 495 -30.11 15.61 16.33
CA ASP A 495 -31.12 14.62 15.94
C ASP A 495 -31.44 13.71 17.13
N SER A 496 -32.40 14.14 17.95
CA SER A 496 -32.85 13.39 19.13
C SER A 496 -33.43 12.04 18.75
N GLU A 497 -34.20 11.97 17.66
CA GLU A 497 -34.84 10.72 17.22
C GLU A 497 -33.81 9.71 16.71
N GLY A 498 -32.78 10.18 16.00
CA GLY A 498 -31.63 9.39 15.57
C GLY A 498 -30.87 8.81 16.77
N LEU A 499 -30.50 9.63 17.75
CA LEU A 499 -29.79 9.15 18.95
C LEU A 499 -30.63 8.15 19.74
N GLU A 500 -31.91 8.46 19.92
CA GLU A 500 -32.86 7.63 20.64
C GLU A 500 -32.99 6.21 20.06
N LYS A 501 -32.84 6.04 18.74
CA LYS A 501 -32.80 4.73 18.07
C LYS A 501 -31.50 3.98 18.31
N GLU A 502 -30.37 4.68 18.46
CA GLU A 502 -29.07 4.03 18.70
C GLU A 502 -28.95 3.43 20.09
N ILE A 503 -29.60 4.04 21.08
CA ILE A 503 -29.55 3.65 22.49
C ILE A 503 -30.29 2.32 22.77
N GLU A 504 -31.23 1.89 21.93
CA GLU A 504 -32.13 0.75 22.22
C GLU A 504 -31.47 -0.65 22.16
N ASP A 505 -30.29 -0.82 21.55
CA ASP A 505 -29.64 -2.14 21.39
C ASP A 505 -28.39 -2.35 22.28
N SER A 506 -28.54 -2.51 23.60
CA SER A 506 -27.51 -3.06 24.53
C SER A 506 -26.03 -2.76 24.18
N ALA A 507 -25.71 -1.51 23.87
CA ALA A 507 -24.40 -1.08 23.41
C ALA A 507 -23.86 0.05 24.28
N LEU A 508 -22.53 0.13 24.40
CA LEU A 508 -21.91 1.35 24.91
C LEU A 508 -22.11 2.45 23.86
N VAL A 509 -22.73 3.55 24.27
CA VAL A 509 -22.97 4.75 23.47
C VAL A 509 -22.03 5.86 23.92
N LEU A 510 -21.13 6.28 23.04
CA LEU A 510 -20.22 7.40 23.28
C LEU A 510 -20.58 8.57 22.37
N SER A 511 -20.83 9.75 22.96
CA SER A 511 -21.07 10.99 22.24
C SER A 511 -19.95 12.01 22.43
N ILE A 512 -19.65 12.79 21.40
CA ILE A 512 -18.57 13.79 21.39
C ILE A 512 -19.08 15.09 20.79
N SER A 513 -18.90 16.22 21.48
CA SER A 513 -19.20 17.56 20.93
C SER A 513 -18.46 18.68 21.64
N ASP A 514 -18.31 19.80 20.94
CA ASP A 514 -17.76 21.06 21.44
C ASP A 514 -18.82 22.14 21.70
N GLY A 515 -20.10 21.83 21.48
CA GLY A 515 -21.21 22.79 21.48
C GLY A 515 -22.34 22.48 22.46
N GLU A 516 -23.26 23.43 22.59
CA GLU A 516 -24.47 23.29 23.39
C GLU A 516 -25.58 22.58 22.61
N PHE A 517 -26.30 21.68 23.27
CA PHE A 517 -27.48 21.03 22.71
C PHE A 517 -28.75 21.57 23.35
N SER A 518 -29.70 21.97 22.50
CA SER A 518 -31.04 22.33 22.94
C SER A 518 -31.98 21.14 22.78
N MET A 519 -32.57 20.69 23.89
CA MET A 519 -33.64 19.70 23.92
C MET A 519 -34.90 20.34 24.48
N ASN A 520 -36.05 20.09 23.85
CA ASN A 520 -37.35 20.45 24.41
C ASN A 520 -37.76 19.49 25.54
N GLY A 521 -38.80 19.83 26.30
CA GLY A 521 -39.20 19.07 27.50
C GLY A 521 -39.58 17.62 27.23
N SER A 522 -40.21 17.32 26.08
CA SER A 522 -40.57 15.95 25.71
C SER A 522 -39.35 15.12 25.28
N GLN A 523 -38.40 15.74 24.56
CA GLN A 523 -37.12 15.11 24.18
C GLN A 523 -36.27 14.78 25.41
N LYS A 524 -36.19 15.69 26.39
CA LYS A 524 -35.49 15.44 27.66
C LYS A 524 -36.05 14.22 28.39
N THR A 525 -37.37 14.14 28.50
CA THR A 525 -38.05 13.03 29.19
C THR A 525 -37.80 11.69 28.51
N SER A 526 -37.90 11.62 27.18
CA SER A 526 -37.64 10.40 26.39
C SER A 526 -36.17 9.97 26.50
N PHE A 527 -35.25 10.92 26.35
CA PHE A 527 -33.81 10.68 26.47
C PHE A 527 -33.42 10.16 27.86
N GLU A 528 -33.93 10.76 28.94
CA GLU A 528 -33.71 10.30 30.32
C GLU A 528 -34.14 8.85 30.57
N GLN A 529 -35.27 8.43 29.99
CA GLN A 529 -35.75 7.06 30.13
C GLN A 529 -34.78 6.06 29.47
N LYS A 530 -34.23 6.42 28.31
CA LYS A 530 -33.37 5.55 27.51
C LYS A 530 -31.95 5.43 28.05
N ILE A 531 -31.34 6.53 28.50
CA ILE A 531 -29.99 6.51 29.10
C ILE A 531 -29.95 5.76 30.44
N ARG A 532 -31.09 5.62 31.14
CA ARG A 532 -31.17 4.81 32.37
C ARG A 532 -31.04 3.31 32.10
N THR A 533 -31.33 2.87 30.88
CA THR A 533 -31.30 1.46 30.48
C THR A 533 -30.10 1.08 29.62
N ALA A 534 -29.29 2.06 29.22
CA ALA A 534 -28.16 1.88 28.32
C ALA A 534 -26.87 2.44 28.91
N ASP A 535 -25.74 1.88 28.50
CA ASP A 535 -24.42 2.36 28.89
C ASP A 535 -24.07 3.59 28.04
N TYR A 536 -24.29 4.80 28.58
CA TYR A 536 -24.06 6.07 27.87
C TYR A 536 -22.98 6.91 28.54
N ALA A 537 -22.10 7.51 27.72
CA ALA A 537 -21.12 8.50 28.17
C ALA A 537 -20.96 9.64 27.15
N HIS A 538 -20.54 10.80 27.66
CA HIS A 538 -20.34 11.99 26.85
C HIS A 538 -18.93 12.56 27.03
N ILE A 539 -18.33 12.99 25.94
CA ILE A 539 -17.07 13.72 25.91
C ILE A 539 -17.36 15.15 25.47
N GLN A 540 -17.18 16.06 26.40
CA GLN A 540 -17.32 17.49 26.17
C GLN A 540 -15.94 18.07 25.82
N ILE A 541 -15.81 18.60 24.61
CA ILE A 541 -14.62 19.35 24.19
C ILE A 541 -14.80 20.80 24.68
N GLY A 542 -13.80 21.32 25.39
CA GLY A 542 -13.83 22.67 25.95
C GLY A 542 -14.48 22.75 27.34
N GLY A 543 -15.20 23.85 27.58
CA GLY A 543 -15.86 24.12 28.87
C GLY A 543 -17.19 23.38 29.03
N ASP A 544 -17.72 23.40 30.25
CA ASP A 544 -19.06 22.85 30.53
C ASP A 544 -20.13 23.65 29.79
N THR A 545 -20.97 22.94 29.03
CA THR A 545 -22.20 23.44 28.41
C THR A 545 -23.42 23.10 29.28
N ALA A 546 -24.56 23.74 29.04
CA ALA A 546 -25.81 23.41 29.74
C ALA A 546 -26.19 21.92 29.60
N PHE A 547 -25.87 21.30 28.45
CA PHE A 547 -26.09 19.88 28.24
C PHE A 547 -25.13 19.01 29.05
N SER A 548 -23.84 19.34 29.07
CA SER A 548 -22.86 18.60 29.86
C SER A 548 -23.19 18.64 31.37
N THR A 549 -23.67 19.79 31.87
CA THR A 549 -24.14 19.94 33.25
C THR A 549 -25.39 19.10 33.48
N TYR A 550 -26.35 19.15 32.56
CA TYR A 550 -27.56 18.32 32.63
C TYR A 550 -27.26 16.82 32.67
N LEU A 551 -26.29 16.33 31.88
CA LEU A 551 -25.85 14.94 31.93
C LEU A 551 -25.21 14.58 33.28
N LYS A 552 -24.38 15.47 33.85
CA LYS A 552 -23.78 15.27 35.18
C LYS A 552 -24.86 15.18 36.27
N ASP A 553 -25.88 16.04 36.21
CA ASP A 553 -27.01 16.03 37.14
C ASP A 553 -27.81 14.70 37.08
N LEU A 554 -27.83 14.05 35.92
CA LEU A 554 -28.43 12.73 35.70
C LEU A 554 -27.53 11.55 36.10
N GLY A 555 -26.30 11.82 36.55
CA GLY A 555 -25.32 10.80 36.92
C GLY A 555 -24.62 10.14 35.73
N VAL A 556 -24.71 10.72 34.54
CA VAL A 556 -24.00 10.23 33.35
C VAL A 556 -22.52 10.62 33.41
N PRO A 557 -21.59 9.72 33.07
CA PRO A 557 -20.18 10.07 32.93
C PRO A 557 -19.95 11.13 31.84
N VAL A 558 -19.47 12.29 32.26
CA VAL A 558 -19.04 13.38 31.36
C VAL A 558 -17.54 13.60 31.51
N ILE A 559 -16.81 13.40 30.42
CA ILE A 559 -15.36 13.59 30.36
C ILE A 559 -15.09 14.93 29.68
N ASN A 560 -14.60 15.89 30.46
CA ASN A 560 -14.20 17.19 29.95
C ASN A 560 -12.79 17.12 29.41
N VAL A 561 -12.62 17.55 28.17
CA VAL A 561 -11.33 17.59 27.51
C VAL A 561 -11.00 19.04 27.16
N LYS A 562 -9.97 19.58 27.82
CA LYS A 562 -9.53 20.98 27.62
C LYS A 562 -8.49 21.14 26.51
N GLY A 563 -7.93 20.04 26.01
CA GLY A 563 -6.85 20.06 25.05
C GLY A 563 -6.91 18.88 24.08
N ASP A 564 -6.41 19.13 22.89
CA ASP A 564 -6.55 18.28 21.73
C ASP A 564 -5.86 16.90 21.84
N GLU A 565 -4.67 16.82 22.44
CA GLU A 565 -3.95 15.54 22.67
C GLU A 565 -4.67 14.62 23.68
N ASP A 566 -5.37 15.19 24.65
CA ASP A 566 -6.08 14.44 25.70
C ASP A 566 -7.38 13.82 25.19
N LEU A 567 -7.97 14.33 24.11
CA LEU A 567 -9.24 13.82 23.57
C LEU A 567 -9.12 12.36 23.16
N SER A 568 -8.14 12.09 22.30
CA SER A 568 -7.92 10.74 21.76
C SER A 568 -7.55 9.72 22.84
N ARG A 569 -6.74 10.12 23.83
CA ARG A 569 -6.36 9.28 24.97
C ARG A 569 -7.53 9.01 25.90
N SER A 570 -8.32 10.03 26.20
CA SER A 570 -9.49 9.92 27.09
C SER A 570 -10.56 9.01 26.49
N MET A 571 -10.84 9.16 25.19
CA MET A 571 -11.73 8.26 24.45
C MET A 571 -11.32 6.80 24.59
N VAL A 572 -10.06 6.51 24.28
CA VAL A 572 -9.54 5.14 24.25
C VAL A 572 -9.43 4.55 25.67
N SER A 573 -8.99 5.34 26.65
CA SER A 573 -8.89 4.94 28.05
C SER A 573 -10.26 4.63 28.66
N PHE A 574 -11.27 5.47 28.37
CA PHE A 574 -12.64 5.25 28.81
C PHE A 574 -13.20 3.94 28.27
N VAL A 575 -13.13 3.73 26.95
CA VAL A 575 -13.62 2.51 26.31
C VAL A 575 -12.88 1.29 26.86
N SER A 576 -11.55 1.36 26.98
CA SER A 576 -10.75 0.27 27.55
C SER A 576 -11.18 -0.07 28.98
N SER A 577 -11.38 0.93 29.83
CA SER A 577 -11.78 0.77 31.23
C SER A 577 -13.19 0.21 31.37
N TYR A 578 -14.13 0.71 30.57
CA TYR A 578 -15.50 0.23 30.52
C TYR A 578 -15.55 -1.28 30.20
N TYR A 579 -14.84 -1.72 29.16
CA TYR A 579 -14.82 -3.13 28.78
C TYR A 579 -14.12 -4.01 29.82
N LYS A 580 -13.11 -3.50 30.56
CA LYS A 580 -12.47 -4.24 31.66
C LYS A 580 -13.41 -4.47 32.84
N GLN A 581 -14.25 -3.48 33.14
CA GLN A 581 -15.12 -3.49 34.32
C GLN A 581 -16.52 -4.05 34.04
N SER A 582 -16.88 -4.27 32.76
CA SER A 582 -18.21 -4.73 32.37
C SER A 582 -18.55 -6.09 33.00
N PRO A 583 -19.63 -6.19 33.79
CA PRO A 583 -20.07 -7.43 34.43
C PRO A 583 -20.35 -8.57 33.44
N LYS A 584 -20.72 -8.23 32.19
CA LYS A 584 -20.96 -9.19 31.10
C LYS A 584 -19.68 -9.93 30.66
N ILE A 585 -18.51 -9.34 30.89
CA ILE A 585 -17.19 -9.95 30.63
C ILE A 585 -16.66 -10.62 31.92
N ALA A 586 -16.92 -10.03 33.09
CA ALA A 586 -16.53 -10.59 34.39
C ALA A 586 -17.31 -11.87 34.78
N GLY A 587 -18.58 -12.00 34.38
CA GLY A 587 -19.42 -13.17 34.66
C GLY A 587 -18.99 -14.47 33.96
N ALA A 588 -18.10 -14.40 32.97
CA ALA A 588 -17.49 -15.57 32.34
C ALA A 588 -16.22 -16.07 33.09
N THR A 589 -15.99 -15.59 34.31
CA THR A 589 -14.88 -16.01 35.19
C THR A 589 -15.33 -16.76 36.46
N ALA A 590 -16.64 -17.02 36.63
CA ALA A 590 -17.16 -17.88 37.70
C ALA A 590 -17.33 -19.32 37.23
#